data_AF-A0AAU9S640-F1
#
_entry.id   AF-A0AAU9S640-F1
#
_cell.length_a   1.000
_cell.length_b   1.000
_cell.length_c   1.000
_cell.angle_alpha   90.00
_cell.angle_beta   90.00
_cell.angle_gamma   90.00
#
_symmetry.space_group_name_H-M   'P 1'
#
loop_
_entity.id
_entity.type
_entity.pdbx_description
1 polymer ?
#
loop_
_entity_poly.entity_id
_entity_poly.type
_entity_poly.pdbx_seq_one_letter_code
_entity_poly.pdbx_strand_id
1 'polypeptide(L)'
;MASLFSIPSYSSYSSSSSAFLSPTLKNTPKCSSFLTPKRTPQFRRPLSVISLLTQESEPPPAVQTFWQWFCDQGVISSKCPVKPAVVPEGLGLIAQRDIAKNEVVLEVPKKYWINPDTVSGSEIGSVCGGLKPWIAVALFLIREKKLKKDDSPWRYYFDILPEYTDSTIYWWV
;
A
#
# COMPACT_ATOMS: atom_id res chain seq x y z
N MET A 1 -15.93 57.82 -0.79
CA MET A 1 -14.46 57.89 -0.95
C MET A 1 -14.01 56.50 -1.41
N ALA A 2 -13.94 56.20 -2.70
CA ALA A 2 -12.88 56.53 -3.67
C ALA A 2 -11.55 55.77 -3.41
N SER A 3 -11.44 54.63 -4.11
CA SER A 3 -10.29 53.97 -4.79
C SER A 3 -8.84 54.28 -4.35
N LEU A 4 -7.98 53.24 -4.26
CA LEU A 4 -7.00 52.94 -5.33
C LEU A 4 -6.18 51.65 -5.08
N PHE A 5 -5.84 51.05 -6.21
CA PHE A 5 -5.16 49.78 -6.51
C PHE A 5 -3.69 49.71 -6.05
N SER A 6 -3.13 48.49 -5.95
CA SER A 6 -1.99 48.07 -6.81
C SER A 6 -1.63 46.58 -6.64
N ILE A 7 -1.55 45.91 -7.79
CA ILE A 7 -1.01 44.57 -8.06
C ILE A 7 0.45 44.78 -8.49
N PRO A 8 1.37 43.83 -8.25
CA PRO A 8 2.54 43.65 -9.10
C PRO A 8 2.33 42.43 -10.01
N SER A 9 2.12 42.71 -11.29
CA SER A 9 2.41 41.80 -12.41
C SER A 9 3.83 42.09 -12.87
N TYR A 10 4.65 41.10 -13.23
CA TYR A 10 5.60 41.20 -14.34
C TYR A 10 6.11 39.81 -14.78
N SER A 11 5.75 39.47 -16.03
CA SER A 11 6.52 38.88 -17.15
C SER A 11 7.38 37.62 -16.90
N SER A 12 7.11 36.47 -17.55
CA SER A 12 7.20 36.16 -19.00
C SER A 12 8.63 36.00 -19.53
N TYR A 13 9.12 34.75 -19.58
CA TYR A 13 10.12 34.19 -20.51
C TYR A 13 9.96 32.66 -20.44
N SER A 14 10.12 31.82 -21.45
CA SER A 14 10.17 31.91 -22.90
C SER A 14 10.05 30.45 -23.36
N SER A 15 9.23 30.18 -24.37
CA SER A 15 9.17 28.88 -25.05
C SER A 15 10.55 28.48 -25.57
N SER A 16 10.90 27.20 -25.42
CA SER A 16 11.83 26.57 -26.34
C SER A 16 11.41 25.12 -26.58
N SER A 17 10.75 24.95 -27.73
CA SER A 17 10.45 23.68 -28.36
C SER A 17 11.69 23.24 -29.12
N SER A 18 12.29 22.10 -28.75
CA SER A 18 13.29 21.43 -29.58
C SER A 18 12.71 20.14 -30.14
N ALA A 19 12.23 20.24 -31.39
CA ALA A 19 12.01 19.11 -32.27
C ALA A 19 13.35 18.75 -32.93
N PHE A 20 13.81 17.52 -32.78
CA PHE A 20 14.84 16.89 -33.62
C PHE A 20 14.45 15.42 -33.77
N LEU A 21 13.71 15.07 -34.82
CA LEU A 21 14.21 14.59 -36.12
C LEU A 21 15.07 13.31 -36.00
N SER A 22 14.40 12.18 -36.19
CA SER A 22 14.97 10.87 -36.53
C SER A 22 15.66 10.91 -37.91
N PRO A 23 16.74 10.16 -38.11
CA PRO A 23 17.07 9.65 -39.43
C PRO A 23 16.95 8.14 -39.48
N THR A 24 15.94 7.69 -40.21
CA THR A 24 15.84 6.37 -40.82
C THR A 24 16.92 6.26 -41.90
N LEU A 25 17.89 5.36 -41.76
CA LEU A 25 18.79 5.03 -42.87
C LEU A 25 18.65 3.54 -43.20
N LYS A 26 18.01 3.27 -44.35
CA LYS A 26 18.04 1.99 -45.04
C LYS A 26 19.29 1.97 -45.93
N ASN A 27 20.18 0.99 -45.78
CA ASN A 27 20.91 0.43 -46.93
C ASN A 27 21.59 -0.91 -46.58
N THR A 28 21.23 -1.96 -47.32
CA THR A 28 22.05 -3.14 -47.63
C THR A 28 22.57 -2.97 -49.08
N PRO A 29 23.39 -3.86 -49.69
CA PRO A 29 24.15 -5.01 -49.21
C PRO A 29 25.65 -4.99 -49.64
N LYS A 30 26.48 -5.91 -49.13
CA LYS A 30 27.30 -6.85 -49.93
C LYS A 30 28.15 -7.77 -49.04
N CYS A 31 28.22 -9.02 -49.49
CA CYS A 31 28.85 -10.18 -48.90
C CYS A 31 30.33 -10.27 -49.32
N SER A 32 31.23 -10.63 -48.40
CA SER A 32 32.45 -11.37 -48.75
C SER A 32 32.82 -12.31 -47.60
N SER A 33 32.89 -13.58 -47.96
CA SER A 33 33.22 -14.75 -47.16
C SER A 33 34.64 -14.73 -46.59
N PHE A 34 34.78 -15.09 -45.31
CA PHE A 34 35.97 -15.76 -44.80
C PHE A 34 35.56 -16.93 -43.90
N LEU A 35 36.09 -18.10 -44.22
CA LEU A 35 35.87 -19.36 -43.54
C LEU A 35 36.83 -19.52 -42.34
N THR A 36 36.42 -20.40 -41.41
CA THR A 36 37.15 -21.08 -40.30
C THR A 36 37.02 -20.46 -38.89
N PRO A 37 37.15 -21.25 -37.80
CA PRO A 37 36.48 -22.52 -37.51
C PRO A 37 35.73 -22.51 -36.15
N LYS A 38 34.82 -23.49 -36.00
CA LYS A 38 34.09 -23.97 -34.81
C LYS A 38 34.44 -23.36 -33.44
N ARG A 39 33.49 -22.62 -32.86
CA ARG A 39 33.12 -22.75 -31.44
C ARG A 39 31.60 -22.65 -31.31
N THR A 40 31.00 -23.72 -30.80
CA THR A 40 29.58 -23.83 -30.44
C THR A 40 29.23 -22.82 -29.35
N PRO A 41 28.31 -21.87 -29.56
CA PRO A 41 27.59 -21.29 -28.45
C PRO A 41 26.46 -22.26 -28.10
N GLN A 42 26.59 -22.91 -26.94
CA GLN A 42 25.52 -23.71 -26.38
C GLN A 42 24.23 -22.88 -26.35
N PHE A 43 23.21 -23.42 -26.98
CA PHE A 43 21.84 -22.93 -26.98
C PHE A 43 21.39 -22.77 -25.53
N ARG A 44 21.46 -21.55 -24.98
CA ARG A 44 20.91 -21.27 -23.67
C ARG A 44 19.40 -21.35 -23.79
N ARG A 45 18.85 -22.47 -23.30
CA ARG A 45 17.41 -22.59 -23.07
C ARG A 45 16.98 -21.38 -22.23
N PRO A 46 15.98 -20.60 -22.66
CA PRO A 46 15.38 -19.63 -21.77
C PRO A 46 14.84 -20.42 -20.58
N LEU A 47 15.30 -20.09 -19.38
CA LEU A 47 14.71 -20.59 -18.15
C LEU A 47 13.29 -20.03 -18.11
N SER A 48 12.31 -20.85 -18.47
CA SER A 48 10.92 -20.54 -18.16
C SER A 48 10.80 -20.52 -16.65
N VAL A 49 10.78 -19.31 -16.10
CA VAL A 49 10.33 -19.06 -14.74
C VAL A 49 8.86 -19.47 -14.75
N ILE A 50 8.56 -20.63 -14.18
CA ILE A 50 7.20 -20.99 -13.82
C ILE A 50 6.81 -19.96 -12.77
N SER A 51 6.06 -18.96 -13.19
CA SER A 51 5.35 -18.08 -12.26
C SER A 51 4.45 -19.00 -11.46
N LEU A 52 4.82 -19.25 -10.20
CA LEU A 52 3.94 -19.87 -9.24
C LEU A 52 2.71 -18.97 -9.19
N LEU A 53 1.63 -19.41 -9.81
CA LEU A 53 0.31 -18.84 -9.59
C LEU A 53 0.07 -18.95 -8.09
N THR A 54 0.26 -17.84 -7.38
CA THR A 54 -0.18 -17.68 -6.01
C THR A 54 -1.64 -18.12 -6.00
N GLN A 55 -1.92 -19.22 -5.32
CA GLN A 55 -3.28 -19.72 -5.18
C GLN A 55 -4.06 -18.64 -4.44
N GLU A 56 -4.84 -17.88 -5.20
CA GLU A 56 -5.58 -16.73 -4.70
C GLU A 56 -6.74 -17.28 -3.88
N SER A 57 -6.51 -17.47 -2.59
CA SER A 57 -7.56 -17.88 -1.66
C SER A 57 -8.35 -16.64 -1.27
N GLU A 58 -9.67 -16.73 -1.46
CA GLU A 58 -10.62 -15.70 -1.06
C GLU A 58 -10.45 -15.36 0.44
N PRO A 59 -10.51 -14.07 0.81
CA PRO A 59 -10.34 -13.65 2.19
C PRO A 59 -11.54 -14.09 3.04
N PRO A 60 -11.33 -14.38 4.35
CA PRO A 60 -12.40 -14.75 5.27
C PRO A 60 -13.54 -13.71 5.32
N PRO A 61 -14.79 -14.09 5.67
CA PRO A 61 -15.93 -13.17 5.72
C PRO A 61 -15.75 -11.96 6.64
N ALA A 62 -15.03 -12.12 7.76
CA ALA A 62 -14.69 -11.02 8.66
C ALA A 62 -13.82 -9.96 7.98
N VAL A 63 -12.87 -10.39 7.13
CA VAL A 63 -12.00 -9.50 6.36
C VAL A 63 -12.77 -8.78 5.27
N GLN A 64 -13.72 -9.45 4.61
CA GLN A 64 -14.62 -8.80 3.65
C GLN A 64 -15.49 -7.74 4.32
N THR A 65 -16.00 -8.03 5.52
CA THR A 65 -16.80 -7.09 6.32
C THR A 65 -15.96 -5.87 6.73
N PHE A 66 -14.73 -6.09 7.20
CA PHE A 66 -13.78 -5.02 7.50
C PHE A 66 -13.47 -4.15 6.28
N TRP A 67 -13.22 -4.79 5.13
CA TRP A 67 -12.92 -4.07 3.90
C TRP A 67 -14.11 -3.23 3.43
N GLN A 68 -15.31 -3.79 3.47
CA GLN A 68 -16.54 -3.07 3.14
C GLN A 68 -16.78 -1.89 4.09
N TRP A 69 -16.56 -2.08 5.39
CA TRP A 69 -16.65 -0.98 6.36
C TRP A 69 -15.71 0.17 6.01
N PHE A 70 -14.46 -0.11 5.62
CA PHE A 70 -13.53 0.94 5.18
C PHE A 70 -13.95 1.61 3.85
N CYS A 71 -14.59 0.88 2.93
CA CYS A 71 -15.21 1.46 1.74
C CYS A 71 -16.35 2.43 2.13
N ASP A 72 -17.24 2.01 3.02
CA ASP A 72 -18.39 2.81 3.48
C ASP A 72 -17.94 4.08 4.22
N GLN A 73 -16.80 4.00 4.94
CA GLN A 73 -16.17 5.15 5.59
C GLN A 73 -15.42 6.09 4.63
N GLY A 74 -15.38 5.77 3.33
CA GLY A 74 -14.71 6.55 2.30
C GLY A 74 -13.17 6.47 2.35
N VAL A 75 -12.61 5.50 3.10
CA VAL A 75 -11.17 5.30 3.20
C VAL A 75 -10.65 4.57 1.96
N ILE A 76 -11.42 3.58 1.49
CA ILE A 76 -11.09 2.80 0.29
C ILE A 76 -11.98 3.29 -0.84
N SER A 77 -11.34 3.75 -1.92
CA SER A 77 -12.04 4.12 -3.16
C SER A 77 -12.22 2.90 -4.06
N SER A 78 -13.20 2.94 -4.96
CA SER A 78 -13.37 1.95 -6.02
C SER A 78 -12.16 1.81 -6.95
N LYS A 79 -11.23 2.78 -6.93
CA LYS A 79 -9.97 2.78 -7.69
C LYS A 79 -8.76 2.26 -6.89
N CYS A 80 -8.99 1.69 -5.71
CA CYS A 80 -7.93 1.17 -4.86
C CYS A 80 -7.11 0.12 -5.65
N PRO A 81 -5.77 0.26 -5.73
CA PRO A 81 -4.93 -0.65 -6.50
C PRO A 81 -4.80 -2.03 -5.86
N VAL A 82 -5.32 -2.25 -4.65
CA VAL A 82 -5.12 -3.46 -3.86
C VAL A 82 -6.44 -4.04 -3.34
N LYS A 83 -6.43 -5.34 -3.05
CA LYS A 83 -7.48 -6.03 -2.27
C LYS A 83 -6.86 -6.88 -1.16
N PRO A 84 -7.61 -7.16 -0.09
CA PRO A 84 -7.21 -8.14 0.91
C PRO A 84 -7.26 -9.55 0.31
N ALA A 85 -6.30 -10.39 0.69
CA ALA A 85 -6.26 -11.80 0.34
C ALA A 85 -5.43 -12.60 1.35
N VAL A 86 -5.54 -13.92 1.29
CA VAL A 86 -4.69 -14.82 2.08
C VAL A 86 -3.38 -15.06 1.34
N VAL A 87 -2.26 -14.85 2.04
CA VAL A 87 -0.89 -15.05 1.58
C VAL A 87 -0.18 -16.03 2.52
N PRO A 88 0.99 -16.60 2.15
CA PRO A 88 1.72 -17.51 3.03
C PRO A 88 2.01 -16.96 4.43
N GLU A 89 2.15 -15.64 4.56
CA GLU A 89 2.41 -14.92 5.81
C GLU A 89 1.13 -14.61 6.62
N GLY A 90 -0.06 -15.02 6.14
CA GLY A 90 -1.36 -14.76 6.77
C GLY A 90 -2.26 -13.87 5.91
N LEU A 91 -2.75 -12.76 6.45
CA LEU A 91 -3.54 -11.79 5.69
C LEU A 91 -2.64 -10.73 5.06
N GLY A 92 -2.80 -10.51 3.76
CA GLY A 92 -2.00 -9.57 2.98
C GLY A 92 -2.82 -8.74 2.01
N LEU A 93 -2.14 -7.82 1.34
CA LEU A 93 -2.70 -7.01 0.26
C LEU A 93 -2.11 -7.49 -1.07
N ILE A 94 -2.98 -7.81 -2.03
CA ILE A 94 -2.59 -8.19 -3.39
C ILE A 94 -2.94 -7.03 -4.33
N ALA A 95 -2.01 -6.71 -5.23
CA ALA A 95 -2.21 -5.73 -6.27
C ALA A 95 -3.20 -6.23 -7.32
N GLN A 96 -4.23 -5.43 -7.63
CA GLN A 96 -5.20 -5.71 -8.70
C GLN A 96 -4.72 -5.22 -10.07
N ARG A 97 -3.69 -4.38 -10.08
CA ARG A 97 -3.04 -3.82 -11.26
C ARG A 97 -1.58 -3.54 -10.93
N ASP A 98 -0.79 -3.24 -11.95
CA ASP A 98 0.58 -2.78 -11.75
C ASP A 98 0.60 -1.49 -10.91
N ILE A 99 1.49 -1.45 -9.92
CA ILE A 99 1.70 -0.34 -8.99
C ILE A 99 3.11 0.21 -9.24
N ALA A 100 3.21 1.49 -9.56
CA ALA A 100 4.49 2.12 -9.79
C ALA A 100 5.26 2.33 -8.47
N LYS A 101 6.59 2.43 -8.56
CA LYS A 101 7.40 2.78 -7.39
C LYS A 101 6.96 4.15 -6.84
N ASN A 102 6.77 4.24 -5.52
CA ASN A 102 6.27 5.41 -4.78
C ASN A 102 4.82 5.79 -5.09
N GLU A 103 4.05 4.92 -5.73
CA GLU A 103 2.61 5.11 -5.85
C GLU A 103 1.92 4.87 -4.50
N VAL A 104 0.95 5.70 -4.17
CA VAL A 104 0.17 5.58 -2.94
C VAL A 104 -0.79 4.39 -3.05
N VAL A 105 -0.64 3.42 -2.16
CA VAL A 105 -1.47 2.21 -2.13
C VAL A 105 -2.78 2.45 -1.38
N LEU A 106 -2.69 3.08 -0.20
CA LEU A 106 -3.82 3.36 0.68
C LEU A 106 -3.47 4.55 1.60
N GLU A 107 -4.48 5.32 1.98
CA GLU A 107 -4.36 6.41 2.95
C GLU A 107 -5.36 6.16 4.09
N VAL A 108 -4.91 6.23 5.34
CA VAL A 108 -5.76 6.02 6.51
C VAL A 108 -5.92 7.34 7.27
N PRO A 109 -7.14 7.91 7.32
CA PRO A 109 -7.41 9.14 8.06
C PRO A 109 -7.01 9.05 9.53
N LYS A 110 -6.54 10.15 10.13
CA LYS A 110 -6.10 10.21 11.53
C LYS A 110 -7.17 9.78 12.54
N LYS A 111 -8.46 9.97 12.21
CA LYS A 111 -9.58 9.47 13.03
C LYS A 111 -9.56 7.95 13.23
N TYR A 112 -8.90 7.22 12.32
CA TYR A 112 -8.70 5.77 12.40
C TYR A 112 -7.34 5.37 12.99
N TRP A 113 -6.67 6.26 13.73
CA TRP A 113 -5.45 5.90 14.45
C TRP A 113 -5.74 5.42 15.87
N ILE A 114 -4.96 4.42 16.30
CA ILE A 114 -4.85 4.02 17.70
C ILE A 114 -3.46 4.45 18.18
N ASN A 115 -3.40 5.62 18.81
CA ASN A 115 -2.18 6.22 19.34
C ASN A 115 -2.44 6.82 20.75
N PRO A 116 -1.40 7.29 21.47
CA PRO A 116 -1.58 7.88 22.80
C PRO A 116 -2.54 9.08 22.83
N ASP A 117 -2.64 9.86 21.75
CA ASP A 117 -3.59 10.97 21.64
C ASP A 117 -5.04 10.43 21.63
N THR A 118 -5.31 9.37 20.87
CA THR A 118 -6.61 8.68 20.84
C THR A 118 -6.97 8.14 22.22
N VAL A 119 -6.01 7.57 22.96
CA VAL A 119 -6.26 7.09 24.33
C VAL A 119 -6.59 8.25 25.26
N SER A 120 -5.86 9.36 25.16
CA SER A 120 -6.07 10.55 25.99
C SER A 120 -7.45 11.19 25.76
N GLY A 121 -7.97 11.11 24.53
CA GLY A 121 -9.31 11.55 24.17
C GLY A 121 -10.43 10.54 24.46
N SER A 122 -10.10 9.36 24.99
CA SER A 122 -11.08 8.31 25.34
C SER A 122 -11.50 8.37 26.80
N GLU A 123 -12.51 7.58 27.18
CA GLU A 123 -12.99 7.50 28.58
C GLU A 123 -11.89 7.11 29.58
N ILE A 124 -10.94 6.27 29.16
CA ILE A 124 -9.81 5.85 30.02
C ILE A 124 -8.66 6.85 30.03
N GLY A 125 -8.73 7.94 29.27
CA GLY A 125 -7.65 8.93 29.19
C GLY A 125 -7.27 9.48 30.57
N SER A 126 -8.26 9.67 31.45
CA SER A 126 -8.07 10.17 32.82
C SER A 126 -7.23 9.22 33.69
N VAL A 127 -7.44 7.91 33.56
CA VAL A 127 -6.72 6.89 34.34
C VAL A 127 -5.40 6.47 33.70
N CYS A 128 -5.24 6.72 32.40
CA CYS A 128 -3.98 6.48 31.69
C CYS A 128 -2.96 7.62 31.85
N GLY A 129 -3.33 8.70 32.54
CA GLY A 129 -2.43 9.81 32.84
C GLY A 129 -1.18 9.35 33.61
N GLY A 130 0.01 9.64 33.06
CA GLY A 130 1.30 9.28 33.67
C GLY A 130 1.79 7.86 33.37
N LEU A 131 1.01 7.02 32.68
CA LEU A 131 1.49 5.73 32.20
C LEU A 131 2.46 5.92 31.02
N LYS A 132 3.34 4.93 30.82
CA LYS A 132 4.15 4.88 29.59
C LYS A 132 3.20 4.79 28.38
N PRO A 133 3.49 5.47 27.26
CA PRO A 133 2.59 5.52 26.11
C PRO A 133 2.13 4.15 25.60
N TRP A 134 3.02 3.16 25.54
CA TRP A 134 2.68 1.81 25.08
C TRP A 134 1.79 1.03 26.06
N ILE A 135 1.87 1.32 27.36
CA ILE A 135 0.97 0.72 28.38
C ILE A 135 -0.43 1.29 28.22
N ALA A 136 -0.55 2.62 28.03
CA ALA A 136 -1.83 3.28 27.80
C ALA A 136 -2.52 2.73 26.54
N VAL A 137 -1.78 2.56 25.45
CA VAL A 137 -2.29 1.95 24.21
C VAL A 137 -2.68 0.48 24.41
N ALA A 138 -1.89 -0.31 25.14
CA ALA A 138 -2.26 -1.70 25.42
C ALA A 138 -3.57 -1.82 26.23
N LEU A 139 -3.76 -0.97 27.25
CA LEU A 139 -5.01 -0.92 28.02
C LEU A 139 -6.20 -0.50 27.15
N PHE A 140 -5.99 0.47 26.26
CA PHE A 140 -6.99 0.89 25.29
C PHE A 140 -7.41 -0.26 24.37
N LEU A 141 -6.45 -0.97 23.78
CA LEU A 141 -6.72 -2.13 22.91
C LEU A 141 -7.52 -3.22 23.64
N ILE A 142 -7.16 -3.53 24.89
CA ILE A 142 -7.87 -4.53 25.70
C ILE A 142 -9.30 -4.08 26.02
N ARG A 143 -9.51 -2.80 26.38
CA ARG A 143 -10.84 -2.24 26.65
C ARG A 143 -11.72 -2.27 25.41
N GLU A 144 -11.22 -1.78 24.29
CA GLU A 144 -11.97 -1.74 23.02
C GLU A 144 -12.33 -3.15 22.54
N LYS A 145 -11.43 -4.13 22.68
CA LYS A 145 -11.73 -5.54 22.38
C LYS A 145 -12.82 -6.14 23.29
N LYS A 146 -12.93 -5.68 24.54
CA LYS A 146 -13.91 -6.18 25.52
C LYS A 146 -15.24 -5.43 25.50
N LEU A 147 -15.30 -4.24 24.91
CA LEU A 147 -16.54 -3.51 24.71
C LEU A 147 -17.52 -4.35 23.88
N LYS A 148 -18.82 -4.13 24.08
CA LYS A 148 -19.81 -4.84 23.29
C LYS A 148 -19.65 -4.44 21.83
N LYS A 149 -20.03 -5.39 20.97
CA LYS A 149 -19.87 -5.33 19.52
C LYS A 149 -20.42 -4.04 18.86
N ASP A 150 -21.39 -3.36 19.45
CA ASP A 150 -21.96 -2.15 18.84
C ASP A 150 -21.39 -0.85 19.44
N ASP A 151 -20.55 -0.95 20.49
CA ASP A 151 -20.04 0.20 21.23
C ASP A 151 -18.62 0.62 20.80
N SER A 152 -17.84 -0.28 20.17
CA SER A 152 -16.48 0.04 19.72
C SER A 152 -16.44 0.41 18.23
N PRO A 153 -15.90 1.58 17.87
CA PRO A 153 -15.73 1.97 16.47
C PRO A 153 -14.69 1.11 15.74
N TRP A 154 -13.89 0.32 16.46
CA TRP A 154 -12.81 -0.50 15.93
C TRP A 154 -13.16 -1.98 15.82
N ARG A 155 -14.42 -2.36 16.09
CA ARG A 155 -14.83 -3.77 16.11
C ARG A 155 -14.33 -4.55 14.91
N TYR A 156 -14.57 -4.03 13.70
CA TYR A 156 -14.21 -4.74 12.47
C TYR A 156 -12.69 -4.92 12.34
N TYR A 157 -11.90 -4.01 12.91
CA TYR A 157 -10.45 -4.17 12.99
C TYR A 157 -10.06 -5.27 13.97
N PHE A 158 -10.68 -5.32 15.16
CA PHE A 158 -10.41 -6.40 16.13
C PHE A 158 -10.85 -7.78 15.65
N ASP A 159 -11.94 -7.86 14.86
CA ASP A 159 -12.47 -9.12 14.31
C ASP A 159 -11.51 -9.75 13.27
N ILE A 160 -10.56 -9.01 12.72
CA ILE A 160 -9.57 -9.51 11.75
C ILE A 160 -8.17 -9.70 12.35
N LEU A 161 -7.95 -9.28 13.60
CA LEU A 161 -6.63 -9.43 14.22
C LEU A 161 -6.34 -10.90 14.53
N PRO A 162 -5.12 -11.39 14.25
CA PRO A 162 -4.71 -12.70 14.69
C PRO A 162 -4.77 -12.80 16.22
N GLU A 163 -5.22 -13.94 16.75
CA GLU A 163 -5.20 -14.18 18.19
C GLU A 163 -3.77 -14.34 18.71
N TYR A 164 -2.89 -14.91 17.88
CA TYR A 164 -1.50 -15.20 18.18
C TYR A 164 -0.61 -14.85 16.99
N THR A 165 0.69 -14.76 17.25
CA THR A 165 1.74 -14.60 16.24
C THR A 165 2.87 -15.56 16.57
N ASP A 166 3.79 -15.81 15.63
CA ASP A 166 4.97 -16.67 15.87
C ASP A 166 6.06 -16.04 16.77
N SER A 167 5.72 -14.95 17.48
CA SER A 167 6.60 -14.32 18.46
C SER A 167 6.88 -15.25 19.64
N THR A 168 8.09 -15.17 20.20
CA THR A 168 8.56 -16.03 21.30
C THR A 168 7.70 -15.97 22.56
N ILE A 169 6.97 -14.87 22.75
CA ILE A 169 6.03 -14.70 23.86
C ILE A 169 4.84 -15.66 23.80
N TYR A 170 4.58 -16.28 22.63
CA TYR A 170 3.48 -17.20 22.39
C TYR A 170 3.92 -18.66 22.16
N TRP A 171 5.23 -18.98 22.23
CA TRP A 171 5.74 -20.32 21.88
C TRP A 171 5.25 -21.48 22.77
N TRP A 172 4.63 -21.18 23.90
CA TRP A 172 4.16 -22.17 24.88
C TRP A 172 2.65 -22.07 25.15
N VAL A 173 1.93 -21.32 24.30
CA VAL A 173 0.47 -21.25 24.32
C VAL A 173 -0.11 -22.40 23.52
#